data_AF-A0A926WWM4-F1
#
_entry.id   AF-A0A926WWM4-F1
#
_cell.length_a   1.000
_cell.length_b   1.000
_cell.length_c   1.000
_cell.angle_alpha   90.00
_cell.angle_beta   90.00
_cell.angle_gamma   90.00
#
_symmetry.space_group_name_H-M   'P 1'
#
loop_
_entity.id
_entity.type
_entity.pdbx_description
1 polymer ?
#
loop_
_entity_poly.entity_id
_entity_poly.type
_entity_poly.pdbx_seq_one_letter_code
_entity_poly.pdbx_strand_id
1 'polypeptide(L)'
;MSIQEMNVTKLELLDVSHEIISIDEETANRLALQSKNINKISLDILVNQKARLNEAEKSQATPIAQKVIIYMMLKMQEINELLSERKEQGKITCKTYIRYLIQAWYCSSHTPELQGKFHQRIAEYTQYFNEDKLKRGSKFIRMMESEADEEIGHEILALRDLEALGVQQFNIINDVFDESKKLINTQSSLLNQSNFIGFLGYSSYMEFLFAKYIDYQLKLLSEQGIPREAQTFLYNHFVIDLSHAGHDIELLNFFVDSDEIVTVINENIDVVHSLYKGILARAFN
;
A
#
# COMPACT_ATOMS: atom_id res chain seq x y z
N MET A 1 -13.44 10.07 -45.04
CA MET A 1 -12.65 10.28 -43.81
C MET A 1 -12.16 8.93 -43.36
N SER A 2 -10.89 8.63 -43.63
CA SER A 2 -10.22 7.39 -43.23
C SER A 2 -9.76 7.55 -41.78
N ILE A 3 -10.15 6.60 -40.94
CA ILE A 3 -9.70 6.48 -39.56
C ILE A 3 -8.22 6.09 -39.65
N GLN A 4 -7.34 7.00 -39.25
CA GLN A 4 -5.93 6.71 -39.02
C GLN A 4 -5.86 5.75 -37.85
N GLU A 5 -5.60 4.47 -38.13
CA GLU A 5 -5.08 3.52 -37.14
C GLU A 5 -3.73 4.08 -36.67
N MET A 6 -3.75 4.76 -35.52
CA MET A 6 -2.53 5.09 -34.80
C MET A 6 -1.86 3.78 -34.43
N ASN A 7 -0.67 3.54 -35.00
CA ASN A 7 0.28 2.55 -34.51
C ASN A 7 0.49 2.81 -33.01
N VAL A 8 -0.26 2.10 -32.16
CA VAL A 8 0.07 1.95 -30.74
C VAL A 8 1.46 1.34 -30.73
N THR A 9 2.47 2.17 -30.53
CA THR A 9 3.84 1.70 -30.50
C THR A 9 3.97 0.69 -29.36
N LYS A 10 4.73 -0.38 -29.59
CA LYS A 10 5.01 -1.48 -28.65
C LYS A 10 5.48 -1.03 -27.25
N LEU A 11 5.77 0.26 -27.07
CA LEU A 11 6.17 0.93 -25.83
C LEU A 11 5.01 1.22 -24.85
N GLU A 12 3.74 1.07 -25.26
CA GLU A 12 2.59 1.42 -24.41
C GLU A 12 1.89 0.21 -23.76
N LEU A 13 2.18 -1.00 -24.25
CA LEU A 13 1.61 -2.24 -23.75
C LEU A 13 2.60 -2.92 -22.81
N LEU A 14 2.13 -3.26 -21.61
CA LEU A 14 2.84 -4.13 -20.69
C LEU A 14 2.45 -5.58 -20.98
N ASP A 15 3.43 -6.44 -21.19
CA ASP A 15 3.25 -7.89 -21.30
C ASP A 15 3.45 -8.52 -19.92
N VAL A 16 2.37 -9.06 -19.35
CA VAL A 16 2.33 -9.53 -17.95
C VAL A 16 3.34 -10.64 -17.72
N SER A 17 3.39 -11.64 -18.60
CA SER A 17 4.30 -12.78 -18.44
C SER A 17 5.75 -12.37 -18.69
N HIS A 18 6.00 -11.45 -19.63
CA HIS A 18 7.35 -10.88 -19.81
C HIS A 18 7.84 -10.20 -18.54
N GLU A 19 7.04 -9.32 -17.93
CA GLU A 19 7.44 -8.61 -16.71
C GLU A 19 7.70 -9.58 -15.55
N ILE A 20 6.83 -10.58 -15.35
CA ILE A 20 7.02 -11.62 -14.31
C ILE A 20 8.33 -12.39 -14.51
N ILE A 21 8.71 -12.70 -15.75
CA ILE A 21 9.94 -13.46 -16.06
C ILE A 21 11.18 -12.56 -16.03
N SER A 22 11.02 -11.25 -16.25
CA SER A 22 12.13 -10.30 -16.36
C SER A 22 12.76 -9.92 -15.02
N ILE A 23 12.11 -10.23 -13.89
CA ILE A 23 12.67 -9.98 -12.56
C ILE A 23 13.96 -10.74 -12.35
N ASP A 24 14.88 -10.14 -11.59
CA ASP A 24 16.13 -10.78 -11.25
C ASP A 24 15.92 -11.99 -10.31
N GLU A 25 16.86 -12.94 -10.36
CA GLU A 25 16.78 -14.19 -9.61
C GLU A 25 16.74 -13.96 -8.09
N GLU A 26 17.38 -12.91 -7.58
CA GLU A 26 17.40 -12.58 -6.16
C GLU A 26 16.01 -12.13 -5.70
N THR A 27 15.39 -11.18 -6.41
CA THR A 27 14.02 -10.72 -6.16
C THR A 27 13.02 -11.87 -6.28
N ALA A 28 13.13 -12.72 -7.32
CA ALA A 28 12.27 -13.89 -7.48
C ALA A 28 12.36 -14.85 -6.28
N ASN A 29 13.58 -15.13 -5.82
CA ASN A 29 13.82 -16.01 -4.67
C ASN A 29 13.30 -15.41 -3.37
N ARG A 30 13.47 -14.10 -3.15
CA ARG A 30 12.94 -13.38 -1.98
C ARG A 30 11.42 -13.48 -1.92
N LEU A 31 10.73 -13.15 -3.01
CA LEU A 31 9.27 -13.23 -3.10
C LEU A 31 8.74 -14.66 -2.88
N ALA A 32 9.43 -15.66 -3.44
CA ALA A 32 9.07 -17.06 -3.26
C ALA A 32 9.21 -17.50 -1.79
N LEU A 33 10.30 -17.08 -1.13
CA LEU A 33 10.53 -17.36 0.29
C LEU A 33 9.49 -16.66 1.18
N GLN A 34 9.22 -15.38 0.92
CA GLN A 34 8.23 -14.58 1.64
C GLN A 34 6.84 -15.19 1.51
N SER A 35 6.40 -15.49 0.27
CA SER A 35 5.11 -16.16 0.00
C SER A 35 5.03 -17.53 0.70
N LYS A 36 6.13 -18.30 0.70
CA LYS A 36 6.20 -19.59 1.42
C LYS A 36 6.09 -19.42 2.94
N ASN A 37 6.64 -18.35 3.50
CA ASN A 37 6.55 -18.08 4.93
C ASN A 37 5.14 -17.62 5.31
N ILE A 38 4.55 -16.70 4.53
CA ILE A 38 3.18 -16.22 4.69
C ILE A 38 2.18 -17.39 4.65
N ASN A 39 2.31 -18.29 3.67
CA ASN A 39 1.43 -19.46 3.53
C ASN A 39 1.52 -20.47 4.69
N LYS A 40 2.53 -20.37 5.57
CA LYS A 40 2.63 -21.19 6.78
C LYS A 40 1.99 -20.54 8.00
N ILE A 41 1.64 -19.26 7.91
CA ILE A 41 1.03 -18.53 9.02
C ILE A 41 -0.40 -19.03 9.19
N SER A 42 -0.69 -19.56 10.37
CA SER A 42 -2.02 -20.05 10.68
C SER A 42 -2.99 -18.88 10.92
N LEU A 43 -4.29 -19.15 10.72
CA LEU A 43 -5.34 -18.19 11.04
C LEU A 43 -5.26 -17.70 12.49
N ASP A 44 -4.93 -18.58 13.45
CA ASP A 44 -4.77 -18.21 14.86
C ASP A 44 -3.63 -17.20 15.06
N ILE A 45 -2.53 -17.31 14.30
CA ILE A 45 -1.44 -16.34 14.37
C ILE A 45 -1.92 -14.97 13.85
N LEU A 46 -2.62 -14.94 12.71
CA LEU A 46 -3.17 -13.70 12.14
C LEU A 46 -4.17 -13.02 13.07
N VAL A 47 -5.08 -13.80 13.68
CA VAL A 47 -6.03 -13.30 14.68
C VAL A 47 -5.29 -12.71 15.88
N ASN A 48 -4.26 -13.39 16.37
CA ASN A 48 -3.44 -12.90 17.48
C ASN A 48 -2.65 -11.63 17.12
N GLN A 49 -2.10 -11.53 15.91
CA GLN A 49 -1.41 -10.33 15.42
C GLN A 49 -2.39 -9.14 15.32
N LYS A 50 -3.56 -9.35 14.73
CA LYS A 50 -4.61 -8.31 14.65
C LYS A 50 -5.07 -7.86 16.03
N ALA A 51 -5.22 -8.78 16.98
CA ALA A 51 -5.54 -8.45 18.37
C ALA A 51 -4.45 -7.63 19.06
N ARG A 52 -3.17 -7.95 18.82
CA ARG A 52 -2.04 -7.17 19.33
C ARG A 52 -1.99 -5.76 18.74
N LEU A 53 -2.23 -5.62 17.44
CA LEU A 53 -2.32 -4.31 16.79
C LEU A 53 -3.45 -3.47 17.40
N ASN A 54 -4.65 -4.05 17.55
CA ASN A 54 -5.78 -3.38 18.21
C ASN A 54 -5.48 -2.92 19.64
N GLU A 55 -4.64 -3.67 20.37
CA GLU A 55 -4.23 -3.32 21.72
C GLU A 55 -3.15 -2.22 21.70
N ALA A 56 -2.15 -2.34 20.84
CA ALA A 56 -1.09 -1.34 20.69
C ALA A 56 -1.65 0.06 20.36
N GLU A 57 -2.66 0.12 19.50
CA GLU A 57 -3.40 1.35 19.17
C GLU A 57 -4.05 2.04 20.37
N LYS A 58 -4.36 1.30 21.44
CA LYS A 58 -5.05 1.82 22.61
C LYS A 58 -4.07 2.13 23.73
N SER A 59 -3.04 1.30 23.90
CA SER A 59 -2.17 1.34 25.08
C SER A 59 -0.74 1.79 24.80
N GLN A 60 -0.30 1.81 23.54
CA GLN A 60 1.08 2.17 23.18
C GLN A 60 1.21 3.51 22.45
N ALA A 61 0.17 3.96 21.77
CA ALA A 61 0.15 5.28 21.13
C ALA A 61 0.11 6.41 22.18
N THR A 62 0.96 7.42 21.99
CA THR A 62 0.92 8.66 22.79
C THR A 62 -0.40 9.40 22.53
N PRO A 63 -0.89 10.23 23.47
CA PRO A 63 -2.14 10.96 23.30
C PRO A 63 -2.21 11.81 22.02
N ILE A 64 -1.08 12.29 21.51
CA ILE A 64 -1.03 13.10 20.30
C ILE A 64 -0.95 12.25 19.02
N ALA A 65 -0.16 11.18 19.00
CA ALA A 65 -0.15 10.20 17.91
C ALA A 65 -1.53 9.54 17.74
N GLN A 66 -2.25 9.33 18.84
CA GLN A 66 -3.62 8.81 18.82
C GLN A 66 -4.56 9.65 17.93
N LYS A 67 -4.36 10.97 17.86
CA LYS A 67 -5.19 11.84 17.01
C LYS A 67 -5.07 11.47 15.54
N VAL A 68 -3.87 11.12 15.08
CA VAL A 68 -3.61 10.66 13.71
C VAL A 68 -4.25 9.30 13.48
N ILE A 69 -4.02 8.34 14.38
CA ILE A 69 -4.57 6.97 14.26
C ILE A 69 -6.09 6.98 14.19
N ILE A 70 -6.76 7.74 15.07
CA ILE A 70 -8.22 7.88 15.05
C ILE A 70 -8.68 8.48 13.71
N TYR A 71 -7.98 9.50 13.22
CA TYR A 71 -8.34 10.13 11.95
C TYR A 71 -8.21 9.16 10.76
N MET A 72 -7.12 8.40 10.70
CA MET A 72 -6.92 7.36 9.68
C MET A 72 -8.05 6.33 9.70
N MET A 73 -8.41 5.82 10.88
CA MET A 73 -9.46 4.81 11.02
C MET A 73 -10.83 5.32 10.53
N LEU A 74 -11.16 6.59 10.82
CA LEU A 74 -12.40 7.21 10.31
C LEU A 74 -12.43 7.22 8.78
N LYS A 75 -11.32 7.58 8.14
CA LYS A 75 -11.20 7.61 6.67
C LYS A 75 -11.27 6.21 6.06
N MET A 76 -10.63 5.23 6.68
CA MET A 76 -10.67 3.84 6.21
C MET A 76 -12.07 3.24 6.28
N GLN A 77 -12.90 3.63 7.26
CA GLN A 77 -14.28 3.18 7.33
C GLN A 77 -15.06 3.53 6.05
N GLU A 78 -14.86 4.74 5.50
CA GLU A 78 -15.51 5.16 4.26
C GLU A 78 -15.14 4.26 3.05
N ILE A 79 -13.96 3.63 3.06
CA ILE A 79 -13.56 2.67 2.03
C ILE A 79 -14.39 1.40 2.12
N ASN A 80 -14.64 0.87 3.31
CA ASN A 80 -15.46 -0.33 3.47
C ASN A 80 -16.92 -0.08 3.14
N GLU A 81 -17.44 1.09 3.48
CA GLU A 81 -18.78 1.52 3.10
C GLU A 81 -18.91 1.56 1.57
N LEU A 82 -17.94 2.15 0.87
CA LEU A 82 -17.86 2.12 -0.59
C LEU A 82 -17.86 0.68 -1.14
N LEU A 83 -16.99 -0.19 -0.64
CA LEU A 83 -16.89 -1.58 -1.15
C LEU A 83 -18.16 -2.40 -0.84
N SER A 84 -18.79 -2.17 0.31
CA SER A 84 -20.09 -2.76 0.65
C SER A 84 -21.16 -2.34 -0.35
N GLU A 85 -21.24 -1.05 -0.65
CA GLU A 85 -22.17 -0.50 -1.64
C GLU A 85 -21.92 -1.11 -3.03
N ARG A 86 -20.65 -1.21 -3.45
CA ARG A 86 -20.30 -1.83 -4.75
C ARG A 86 -20.67 -3.31 -4.80
N LYS A 87 -20.52 -4.05 -3.70
CA LYS A 87 -20.99 -5.43 -3.62
C LYS A 87 -22.50 -5.51 -3.80
N GLU A 88 -23.28 -4.69 -3.09
CA GLU A 88 -24.75 -4.69 -3.17
C GLU A 88 -25.24 -4.32 -4.58
N GLN A 89 -24.48 -3.48 -5.29
CA GLN A 89 -24.73 -3.12 -6.69
C GLN A 89 -24.28 -4.21 -7.70
N GLY A 90 -23.70 -5.32 -7.25
CA GLY A 90 -23.13 -6.36 -8.12
C GLY A 90 -21.92 -5.90 -8.94
N LYS A 91 -21.22 -4.87 -8.46
CA LYS A 91 -20.08 -4.24 -9.15
C LYS A 91 -18.74 -4.86 -8.83
N ILE A 92 -18.65 -5.74 -7.85
CA ILE A 92 -17.45 -6.51 -7.56
C ILE A 92 -17.47 -7.78 -8.42
N THR A 93 -16.69 -7.78 -9.50
CA THR A 93 -16.58 -8.85 -10.50
C THR A 93 -15.11 -9.08 -10.88
N CYS A 94 -14.79 -10.18 -11.58
CA CYS A 94 -13.43 -10.40 -12.09
C CYS A 94 -12.94 -9.22 -12.93
N LYS A 95 -13.79 -8.68 -13.81
CA LYS A 95 -13.45 -7.56 -14.70
C LYS A 95 -13.07 -6.30 -13.92
N THR A 96 -13.84 -5.95 -12.90
CA THR A 96 -13.57 -4.76 -12.09
C THR A 96 -12.39 -4.96 -11.15
N TYR A 97 -12.17 -6.19 -10.70
CA TYR A 97 -11.00 -6.53 -9.89
C TYR A 97 -9.70 -6.50 -10.70
N ILE A 98 -9.71 -6.94 -11.97
CA ILE A 98 -8.60 -6.73 -12.91
C ILE A 98 -8.23 -5.24 -13.00
N ARG A 99 -9.22 -4.36 -13.12
CA ARG A 99 -8.99 -2.90 -13.18
C ARG A 99 -8.31 -2.38 -11.92
N TYR A 100 -8.69 -2.91 -10.76
CA TYR A 100 -8.05 -2.60 -9.48
C TYR A 100 -6.60 -3.11 -9.44
N LEU A 101 -6.35 -4.37 -9.84
CA LEU A 101 -5.01 -4.96 -9.82
C LEU A 101 -4.01 -4.20 -10.71
N ILE A 102 -4.45 -3.64 -11.84
CA ILE A 102 -3.60 -2.75 -12.66
C ILE A 102 -3.17 -1.52 -11.85
N GLN A 103 -4.06 -0.95 -11.02
CA GLN A 103 -3.70 0.18 -10.16
C GLN A 103 -2.80 -0.25 -9.01
N ALA A 104 -3.07 -1.42 -8.42
CA ALA A 104 -2.26 -2.00 -7.36
C ALA A 104 -0.82 -2.24 -7.84
N TRP A 105 -0.65 -2.84 -9.02
CA TRP A 105 0.65 -2.97 -9.70
C TRP A 105 1.34 -1.62 -9.90
N TYR A 106 0.61 -0.63 -10.44
CA TYR A 106 1.20 0.68 -10.69
C TYR A 106 1.67 1.35 -9.39
N CYS A 107 0.86 1.30 -8.33
CA CYS A 107 1.25 1.93 -7.06
C CYS A 107 2.42 1.19 -6.40
N SER A 108 2.35 -0.15 -6.31
CA SER A 108 3.40 -0.97 -5.68
C SER A 108 4.74 -0.90 -6.41
N SER A 109 4.76 -0.75 -7.73
CA SER A 109 6.01 -0.59 -8.49
C SER A 109 6.77 0.71 -8.17
N HIS A 110 6.12 1.68 -7.52
CA HIS A 110 6.76 2.94 -7.07
C HIS A 110 6.99 2.98 -5.55
N THR A 111 6.42 2.06 -4.78
CA THR A 111 6.55 2.03 -3.32
C THR A 111 8.01 1.95 -2.85
N PRO A 112 8.88 1.08 -3.41
CA PRO A 112 10.27 0.99 -2.96
C PRO A 112 11.03 2.31 -3.12
N GLU A 113 10.84 3.02 -4.25
CA GLU A 113 11.48 4.31 -4.48
C GLU A 113 11.00 5.38 -3.49
N LEU A 114 9.68 5.42 -3.23
CA LEU A 114 9.10 6.36 -2.28
C LEU A 114 9.59 6.10 -0.85
N GLN A 115 9.57 4.84 -0.41
CA GLN A 115 10.07 4.46 0.91
C GLN A 115 11.57 4.71 1.05
N GLY A 116 12.37 4.39 0.03
CA GLY A 116 13.81 4.69 0.02
C GLY A 116 14.11 6.19 0.12
N LYS A 117 13.38 7.03 -0.61
CA LYS A 117 13.48 8.50 -0.47
C LYS A 117 13.07 8.97 0.92
N PHE A 118 11.99 8.44 1.47
CA PHE A 118 11.54 8.79 2.82
C PHE A 118 12.57 8.41 3.88
N HIS A 119 13.15 7.22 3.77
CA HIS A 119 14.26 6.75 4.60
C HIS A 119 15.45 7.73 4.53
N GLN A 120 15.86 8.15 3.33
CA GLN A 120 16.93 9.12 3.16
C GLN A 120 16.62 10.44 3.87
N ARG A 121 15.38 10.94 3.76
CA ARG A 121 14.96 12.18 4.44
C ARG A 121 14.98 12.05 5.96
N ILE A 122 14.56 10.90 6.49
CA ILE A 122 14.66 10.63 7.93
C ILE A 122 16.13 10.58 8.38
N ALA A 123 17.00 9.93 7.61
CA ALA A 123 18.43 9.89 7.92
C ALA A 123 19.03 11.30 7.95
N GLU A 124 18.74 12.15 6.95
CA GLU A 124 19.14 13.56 6.92
C GLU A 124 18.59 14.35 8.12
N TYR A 125 17.31 14.18 8.43
CA TYR A 125 16.64 14.91 9.53
C TYR A 125 17.17 14.52 10.91
N THR A 126 17.47 13.24 11.12
CA THR A 126 17.94 12.71 12.41
C THR A 126 19.39 13.10 12.73
N GLN A 127 20.20 13.53 11.75
CA GLN A 127 21.57 14.00 11.99
C GLN A 127 21.64 15.20 12.94
N TYR A 128 20.55 15.97 13.06
CA TYR A 128 20.45 17.14 13.90
C TYR A 128 19.94 16.85 15.31
N PHE A 129 19.70 15.57 15.64
CA PHE A 129 19.19 15.16 16.93
C PHE A 129 20.29 15.09 18.00
N ASN A 130 19.91 15.32 19.26
CA ASN A 130 20.79 15.03 20.40
C ASN A 130 21.05 13.51 20.52
N GLU A 131 22.08 13.12 21.27
CA GLU A 131 22.53 11.71 21.35
C GLU A 131 21.42 10.70 21.67
N ASP A 132 20.49 11.05 22.56
CA ASP A 132 19.39 10.15 22.96
C ASP A 132 18.31 10.02 21.88
N LYS A 133 17.98 11.10 21.18
CA LYS A 133 17.04 11.07 20.05
C LYS A 133 17.69 10.43 18.81
N LEU A 134 19.02 10.53 18.68
CA LEU A 134 19.80 9.87 17.63
C LEU A 134 19.83 8.35 17.80
N LYS A 135 20.04 7.82 19.03
CA LYS A 135 19.97 6.37 19.29
C LYS A 135 18.62 5.75 18.92
N ARG A 136 17.52 6.46 19.23
CA ARG A 136 16.17 6.04 18.83
C ARG A 136 15.97 6.16 17.31
N GLY A 137 16.44 7.25 16.70
CA GLY A 137 16.46 7.44 15.25
C GLY A 137 17.17 6.30 14.51
N SER A 138 18.30 5.81 15.02
CA SER A 138 19.04 4.69 14.40
C SER A 138 18.27 3.36 14.41
N LYS A 139 17.35 3.14 15.37
CA LYS A 139 16.45 1.98 15.33
C LYS A 139 15.49 2.11 14.13
N PHE A 140 14.87 3.28 13.99
CA PHE A 140 13.89 3.54 12.93
C PHE A 140 14.51 3.50 11.54
N ILE A 141 15.71 4.06 11.37
CA ILE A 141 16.45 4.00 10.09
C ILE A 141 16.62 2.54 9.65
N ARG A 142 17.11 1.66 10.52
CA ARG A 142 17.29 0.24 10.17
C ARG A 142 15.98 -0.49 9.92
N MET A 143 14.95 -0.18 10.68
CA MET A 143 13.62 -0.76 10.50
C MET A 143 13.06 -0.40 9.13
N MET A 144 13.10 0.88 8.78
CA MET A 144 12.61 1.39 7.51
C MET A 144 13.43 0.94 6.31
N GLU A 145 14.75 0.75 6.47
CA GLU A 145 15.60 0.16 5.43
C GLU A 145 15.15 -1.27 5.12
N SER A 146 14.90 -2.07 6.17
CA SER A 146 14.39 -3.44 6.02
C SER A 146 13.00 -3.48 5.39
N GLU A 147 12.11 -2.53 5.71
CA GLU A 147 10.77 -2.44 5.13
C GLU A 147 10.83 -2.02 3.65
N ALA A 148 11.67 -1.03 3.31
CA ALA A 148 11.88 -0.60 1.92
C ALA A 148 12.43 -1.73 1.03
N ASP A 149 13.35 -2.54 1.57
CA ASP A 149 13.88 -3.71 0.86
C ASP A 149 12.84 -4.84 0.71
N GLU A 150 11.89 -4.95 1.64
CA GLU A 150 10.81 -5.94 1.58
C GLU A 150 9.83 -5.64 0.44
N GLU A 151 9.50 -4.37 0.22
CA GLU A 151 8.57 -3.94 -0.83
C GLU A 151 9.05 -4.23 -2.27
N ILE A 152 10.35 -4.46 -2.47
CA ILE A 152 10.92 -4.70 -3.80
C ILE A 152 10.37 -6.01 -4.39
N GLY A 153 9.58 -5.87 -5.45
CA GLY A 153 8.99 -6.97 -6.20
C GLY A 153 7.54 -7.26 -5.82
N HIS A 154 6.93 -6.53 -4.88
CA HIS A 154 5.53 -6.71 -4.51
C HIS A 154 4.56 -6.46 -5.68
N GLU A 155 4.94 -5.64 -6.65
CA GLU A 155 4.19 -5.43 -7.89
C GLU A 155 4.00 -6.71 -8.70
N ILE A 156 4.91 -7.68 -8.57
CA ILE A 156 4.83 -8.99 -9.23
C ILE A 156 3.67 -9.82 -8.67
N LEU A 157 3.29 -9.62 -7.40
CA LEU A 157 2.13 -10.30 -6.83
C LEU A 157 0.84 -9.88 -7.56
N ALA A 158 0.70 -8.58 -7.86
CA ALA A 158 -0.43 -8.07 -8.64
C ALA A 158 -0.41 -8.59 -10.09
N LEU A 159 0.78 -8.68 -10.72
CA LEU A 159 0.91 -9.26 -12.06
C LEU A 159 0.56 -10.75 -12.09
N ARG A 160 0.95 -11.53 -11.09
CA ARG A 160 0.58 -12.95 -10.97
C ARG A 160 -0.93 -13.13 -10.77
N ASP A 161 -1.56 -12.26 -9.98
CA ASP A 161 -3.01 -12.26 -9.82
C ASP A 161 -3.71 -11.90 -11.15
N LEU A 162 -3.16 -10.95 -11.93
CA LEU A 162 -3.64 -10.63 -13.28
C LEU A 162 -3.50 -11.81 -14.25
N GLU A 163 -2.36 -12.50 -14.23
CA GLU A 163 -2.11 -13.70 -15.03
C GLU A 163 -3.09 -14.84 -14.68
N ALA A 164 -3.34 -15.06 -13.38
CA ALA A 164 -4.31 -16.03 -12.89
C ALA A 164 -5.76 -15.72 -13.34
N LEU A 165 -6.06 -14.45 -13.62
CA LEU A 165 -7.34 -14.00 -14.18
C LEU A 165 -7.36 -13.98 -15.73
N GLY A 166 -6.27 -14.43 -16.37
CA GLY A 166 -6.14 -14.55 -17.81
C GLY A 166 -5.76 -13.26 -18.54
N VAL A 167 -5.23 -12.25 -17.83
CA VAL A 167 -4.75 -11.01 -18.43
C VAL A 167 -3.34 -11.24 -18.98
N GLN A 168 -3.18 -11.08 -20.30
CA GLN A 168 -1.88 -11.22 -20.98
C GLN A 168 -1.14 -9.88 -21.09
N GLN A 169 -1.89 -8.81 -21.33
CA GLN A 169 -1.34 -7.46 -21.53
C GLN A 169 -2.35 -6.39 -21.15
N PHE A 170 -1.86 -5.21 -20.80
CA PHE A 170 -2.67 -4.00 -20.62
C PHE A 170 -1.90 -2.75 -21.06
N ASN A 171 -2.61 -1.67 -21.36
CA ASN A 171 -2.03 -0.41 -21.83
C ASN A 171 -1.75 0.51 -20.63
N ILE A 172 -0.48 0.81 -20.35
CA ILE A 172 -0.07 1.60 -19.17
C ILE A 172 -0.64 3.03 -19.22
N ILE A 173 -0.78 3.60 -20.41
CA ILE A 173 -1.26 4.98 -20.57
C ILE A 173 -2.76 5.06 -20.25
N ASN A 174 -3.53 4.11 -20.81
CA ASN A 174 -5.00 4.15 -20.81
C ASN A 174 -5.63 3.40 -19.64
N ASP A 175 -5.00 2.32 -19.16
CA ASP A 175 -5.56 1.47 -18.12
C ASP A 175 -5.13 1.90 -16.71
N VAL A 176 -4.01 2.61 -16.55
CA VAL A 176 -3.65 3.25 -15.29
C VAL A 176 -4.42 4.56 -15.12
N PHE A 177 -5.16 4.65 -14.02
CA PHE A 177 -6.00 5.79 -13.70
C PHE A 177 -5.17 7.02 -13.30
N ASP A 178 -5.73 8.20 -13.57
CA ASP A 178 -5.11 9.47 -13.17
C ASP A 178 -4.98 9.58 -11.65
N GLU A 179 -5.91 8.98 -10.91
CA GLU A 179 -5.88 8.91 -9.45
C GLU A 179 -4.63 8.17 -8.94
N SER A 180 -4.25 7.05 -9.57
CA SER A 180 -3.04 6.28 -9.23
C SER A 180 -1.77 7.09 -9.55
N LYS A 181 -1.72 7.71 -10.74
CA LYS A 181 -0.60 8.57 -11.16
C LYS A 181 -0.45 9.77 -10.20
N LYS A 182 -1.56 10.41 -9.84
CA LYS A 182 -1.58 11.53 -8.89
C LYS A 182 -1.14 11.08 -7.51
N LEU A 183 -1.56 9.91 -7.04
CA LEU A 183 -1.16 9.39 -5.73
C LEU A 183 0.36 9.29 -5.63
N ILE A 184 1.01 8.65 -6.62
CA ILE A 184 2.47 8.54 -6.65
C ILE A 184 3.15 9.91 -6.77
N ASN A 185 2.66 10.77 -7.67
CA ASN A 185 3.26 12.08 -7.91
C ASN A 185 3.17 13.01 -6.69
N THR A 186 2.05 13.00 -5.95
CA THR A 186 1.91 13.82 -4.74
C THR A 186 2.86 13.34 -3.65
N GLN A 187 3.01 12.03 -3.48
CA GLN A 187 3.95 11.48 -2.50
C GLN A 187 5.41 11.78 -2.85
N SER A 188 5.80 11.59 -4.11
CA SER A 188 7.13 11.95 -4.58
C SER A 188 7.41 13.45 -4.40
N SER A 189 6.43 14.31 -4.68
CA SER A 189 6.55 15.75 -4.45
C SER A 189 6.72 16.09 -2.96
N LEU A 190 5.95 15.45 -2.08
CA LEU A 190 6.01 15.69 -0.64
C LEU A 190 7.39 15.38 -0.06
N LEU A 191 8.02 14.30 -0.53
CA LEU A 191 9.38 13.89 -0.15
C LEU A 191 10.49 14.83 -0.67
N ASN A 192 10.18 15.67 -1.64
CA ASN A 192 11.10 16.69 -2.15
C ASN A 192 10.97 18.05 -1.43
N GLN A 193 9.99 18.19 -0.54
CA GLN A 193 9.72 19.43 0.20
C GLN A 193 10.19 19.32 1.66
N SER A 194 10.19 20.44 2.37
CA SER A 194 10.54 20.50 3.80
C SER A 194 9.59 19.72 4.70
N ASN A 195 8.39 19.39 4.22
CA ASN A 195 7.32 18.75 4.99
C ASN A 195 7.25 17.23 4.76
N PHE A 196 8.40 16.58 4.57
CA PHE A 196 8.48 15.14 4.29
C PHE A 196 7.84 14.26 5.40
N ILE A 197 7.70 14.77 6.63
CA ILE A 197 7.01 14.08 7.74
C ILE A 197 5.55 13.76 7.39
N GLY A 198 4.90 14.57 6.55
CA GLY A 198 3.56 14.28 6.06
C GLY A 198 3.46 12.95 5.31
N PHE A 199 4.57 12.41 4.81
CA PHE A 199 4.61 11.09 4.15
C PHE A 199 4.22 9.95 5.11
N LEU A 200 4.37 10.12 6.43
CA LEU A 200 3.80 9.17 7.41
C LEU A 200 2.28 9.02 7.23
N GLY A 201 1.60 10.05 6.76
CA GLY A 201 0.18 9.97 6.42
C GLY A 201 -0.13 9.08 5.22
N TYR A 202 0.83 8.84 4.34
CA TYR A 202 0.71 7.86 3.25
C TYR A 202 1.10 6.47 3.71
N SER A 203 2.31 6.30 4.27
CA SER A 203 2.80 4.98 4.67
C SER A 203 1.86 4.36 5.70
N SER A 204 1.63 5.03 6.83
CA SER A 204 0.82 4.48 7.90
C SER A 204 -0.65 4.31 7.52
N TYR A 205 -1.19 5.16 6.63
CA TYR A 205 -2.55 4.97 6.14
C TYR A 205 -2.69 3.72 5.28
N MET A 206 -1.73 3.43 4.39
CA MET A 206 -1.81 2.24 3.55
C MET A 206 -1.63 0.98 4.41
N GLU A 207 -0.59 0.90 5.23
CA GLU A 207 -0.31 -0.26 6.10
C GLU A 207 -1.50 -0.59 7.01
N PHE A 208 -2.06 0.41 7.71
CA PHE A 208 -3.23 0.19 8.55
C PHE A 208 -4.45 -0.24 7.74
N LEU A 209 -4.67 0.31 6.56
CA LEU A 209 -5.80 -0.06 5.72
C LEU A 209 -5.73 -1.55 5.36
N PHE A 210 -4.55 -2.02 4.96
CA PHE A 210 -4.34 -3.42 4.63
C PHE A 210 -4.46 -4.32 5.86
N ALA A 211 -3.77 -4.00 6.94
CA ALA A 211 -3.77 -4.75 8.20
C ALA A 211 -5.18 -4.89 8.83
N LYS A 212 -6.04 -3.88 8.70
CA LYS A 212 -7.34 -3.84 9.37
C LYS A 212 -8.49 -4.40 8.56
N TYR A 213 -8.49 -4.18 7.25
CA TYR A 213 -9.72 -4.30 6.47
C TYR A 213 -9.62 -5.26 5.28
N ILE A 214 -8.45 -5.79 4.97
CA ILE A 214 -8.31 -6.69 3.80
C ILE A 214 -8.93 -8.06 4.04
N ASP A 215 -8.99 -8.55 5.28
CA ASP A 215 -9.73 -9.77 5.59
C ASP A 215 -11.20 -9.69 5.16
N TYR A 216 -11.83 -8.52 5.36
CA TYR A 216 -13.15 -8.25 4.84
C TYR A 216 -13.18 -8.22 3.31
N GLN A 217 -12.23 -7.53 2.66
CA GLN A 217 -12.17 -7.41 1.20
C GLN A 217 -11.93 -8.76 0.50
N LEU A 218 -11.02 -9.59 1.01
CA LEU A 218 -10.76 -10.95 0.54
C LEU A 218 -12.01 -11.83 0.63
N LYS A 219 -12.77 -11.69 1.72
CA LYS A 219 -14.06 -12.36 1.87
C LYS A 219 -15.05 -11.89 0.81
N LEU A 220 -15.14 -10.58 0.54
CA LEU A 220 -16.00 -10.06 -0.52
C LEU A 220 -15.64 -10.62 -1.90
N LEU A 221 -14.36 -10.61 -2.25
CA LEU A 221 -13.87 -11.13 -3.53
C LEU A 221 -14.22 -12.61 -3.68
N SER A 222 -13.99 -13.40 -2.64
CA SER A 222 -14.33 -14.83 -2.62
C SER A 222 -15.84 -15.08 -2.78
N GLU A 223 -16.68 -14.29 -2.12
CA GLU A 223 -18.15 -14.36 -2.25
C GLU A 223 -18.65 -13.98 -3.65
N GLN A 224 -17.87 -13.21 -4.41
CA GLN A 224 -18.17 -12.84 -5.80
C GLN A 224 -17.50 -13.77 -6.83
N GLY A 225 -16.90 -14.87 -6.38
CA GLY A 225 -16.32 -15.89 -7.25
C GLY A 225 -14.95 -15.55 -7.82
N ILE A 226 -14.24 -14.57 -7.26
CA ILE A 226 -12.83 -14.35 -7.59
C ILE A 226 -12.02 -15.54 -7.05
N PRO A 227 -11.20 -16.21 -7.87
CA PRO A 227 -10.37 -17.33 -7.43
C PRO A 227 -9.37 -16.89 -6.35
N ARG A 228 -9.01 -17.79 -5.43
CA ARG A 228 -8.08 -17.47 -4.32
C ARG A 228 -6.66 -17.27 -4.82
N GLU A 229 -6.28 -18.01 -5.85
CA GLU A 229 -5.00 -17.90 -6.54
C GLU A 229 -4.80 -16.54 -7.25
N ALA A 230 -5.86 -15.74 -7.41
CA ALA A 230 -5.81 -14.36 -7.90
C ALA A 230 -5.95 -13.31 -6.78
N GLN A 231 -5.76 -13.69 -5.53
CA GLN A 231 -5.87 -12.78 -4.37
C GLN A 231 -4.55 -12.69 -3.59
N THR A 232 -3.43 -13.09 -4.20
CA THR A 232 -2.14 -13.19 -3.52
C THR A 232 -1.56 -11.83 -3.16
N PHE A 233 -1.79 -10.80 -3.99
CA PHE A 233 -1.36 -9.43 -3.70
C PHE A 233 -1.99 -8.90 -2.40
N LEU A 234 -3.32 -9.03 -2.27
CA LEU A 234 -4.03 -8.55 -1.09
C LEU A 234 -3.73 -9.42 0.13
N TYR A 235 -3.68 -10.73 -0.03
CA TYR A 235 -3.41 -11.63 1.08
C TYR A 235 -2.00 -11.43 1.65
N ASN A 236 -0.98 -11.28 0.80
CA ASN A 236 0.38 -11.07 1.28
C ASN A 236 0.51 -9.74 2.03
N HIS A 237 0.00 -8.62 1.48
CA HIS A 237 0.00 -7.33 2.19
C HIS A 237 -0.79 -7.40 3.49
N PHE A 238 -1.94 -8.08 3.55
CA PHE A 238 -2.65 -8.26 4.82
C PHE A 238 -1.77 -8.88 5.91
N VAL A 239 -0.95 -9.88 5.55
CA VAL A 239 -0.10 -10.58 6.51
C VAL A 239 1.14 -9.74 6.88
N ILE A 240 1.77 -9.10 5.91
CA ILE A 240 2.97 -8.28 6.08
C ILE A 240 2.62 -7.03 6.92
N ASP A 241 1.57 -6.32 6.52
CA ASP A 241 1.23 -4.99 7.04
C ASP A 241 0.67 -5.07 8.47
N LEU A 242 0.25 -6.26 8.94
CA LEU A 242 -0.06 -6.48 10.36
C LEU A 242 1.15 -6.20 11.26
N SER A 243 2.37 -6.46 10.79
CA SER A 243 3.60 -6.11 11.51
C SER A 243 3.95 -4.64 11.32
N HIS A 244 3.90 -4.12 10.08
CA HIS A 244 4.25 -2.73 9.76
C HIS A 244 3.35 -1.72 10.47
N ALA A 245 2.04 -1.97 10.54
CA ALA A 245 1.13 -1.10 11.27
C ALA A 245 1.49 -0.98 12.77
N GLY A 246 2.13 -2.00 13.35
CA GLY A 246 2.70 -1.92 14.70
C GLY A 246 3.93 -1.00 14.78
N HIS A 247 4.83 -1.10 13.79
CA HIS A 247 5.99 -0.23 13.66
C HIS A 247 5.61 1.24 13.39
N ASP A 248 4.55 1.47 12.62
CA ASP A 248 3.99 2.79 12.35
C ASP A 248 3.54 3.49 13.64
N ILE A 249 2.98 2.77 14.62
CA ILE A 249 2.64 3.35 15.92
C ILE A 249 3.91 3.88 16.61
N GLU A 250 5.01 3.15 16.53
CA GLU A 250 6.29 3.61 17.08
C GLU A 250 6.84 4.84 16.33
N LEU A 251 6.72 4.88 15.01
CA LEU A 251 7.12 6.03 14.19
C LEU A 251 6.27 7.26 14.51
N LEU A 252 4.95 7.11 14.59
CA LEU A 252 4.04 8.18 14.97
C LEU A 252 4.36 8.70 16.38
N ASN A 253 4.62 7.81 17.34
CA ASN A 253 5.06 8.21 18.69
C ASN A 253 6.39 8.98 18.70
N PHE A 254 7.26 8.74 17.72
CA PHE A 254 8.56 9.39 17.63
C PHE A 254 8.48 10.76 16.94
N PHE A 255 7.70 10.88 15.87
CA PHE A 255 7.64 12.09 15.03
C PHE A 255 6.50 13.03 15.39
N VAL A 256 5.39 12.53 15.93
CA VAL A 256 4.22 13.34 16.26
C VAL A 256 4.34 13.87 17.68
N ASP A 257 4.78 15.12 17.82
CA ASP A 257 4.98 15.78 19.11
C ASP A 257 4.20 17.10 19.27
N SER A 258 3.50 17.54 18.22
CA SER A 258 2.69 18.76 18.21
C SER A 258 1.47 18.65 17.30
N ASP A 259 0.45 19.48 17.55
CA ASP A 259 -0.77 19.50 16.73
C ASP A 259 -0.49 19.97 15.30
N GLU A 260 0.57 20.75 15.08
CA GLU A 260 1.04 21.14 13.74
C GLU A 260 1.46 19.90 12.93
N ILE A 261 2.24 18.99 13.52
CA ILE A 261 2.63 17.74 12.86
C ILE A 261 1.40 16.84 12.62
N VAL A 262 0.45 16.79 13.56
CA VAL A 262 -0.83 16.09 13.35
C VAL A 262 -1.56 16.64 12.13
N THR A 263 -1.64 17.97 11.98
CA THR A 263 -2.26 18.61 10.81
C THR A 263 -1.56 18.23 9.52
N VAL A 264 -0.23 18.33 9.45
CA VAL A 264 0.55 18.00 8.24
C VAL A 264 0.34 16.54 7.82
N ILE A 265 0.31 15.61 8.77
CA ILE A 265 0.08 14.18 8.49
C ILE A 265 -1.38 13.95 8.04
N ASN A 266 -2.35 14.55 8.72
CA ASN A 266 -3.77 14.41 8.40
C ASN A 266 -4.13 15.01 7.03
N GLU A 267 -3.50 16.12 6.64
CA GLU A 267 -3.66 16.69 5.30
C GLU A 267 -3.20 15.71 4.22
N ASN A 268 -2.09 15.00 4.42
CA ASN A 268 -1.67 13.97 3.46
C ASN A 268 -2.59 12.73 3.52
N ILE A 269 -3.09 12.34 4.70
CA ILE A 269 -4.11 11.28 4.81
C ILE A 269 -5.33 11.63 3.96
N ASP A 270 -5.79 12.88 3.96
CA ASP A 270 -6.92 13.31 3.12
C ASP A 270 -6.64 13.17 1.62
N VAL A 271 -5.44 13.55 1.18
CA VAL A 271 -5.01 13.39 -0.22
C VAL A 271 -4.98 11.91 -0.61
N VAL A 272 -4.32 11.09 0.19
CA VAL A 272 -4.17 9.65 -0.05
C VAL A 272 -5.52 8.95 -0.04
N HIS A 273 -6.33 9.22 0.99
CA HIS A 273 -7.69 8.68 1.11
C HIS A 273 -8.54 9.05 -0.10
N SER A 274 -8.58 10.33 -0.48
CA SER A 274 -9.39 10.80 -1.61
C SER A 274 -8.99 10.10 -2.92
N LEU A 275 -7.69 10.01 -3.20
CA LEU A 275 -7.17 9.37 -4.41
C LEU A 275 -7.41 7.86 -4.40
N TYR A 276 -7.14 7.18 -3.28
CA TYR A 276 -7.34 5.73 -3.17
C TYR A 276 -8.82 5.34 -3.21
N LYS A 277 -9.70 6.11 -2.55
CA LYS A 277 -11.15 5.96 -2.67
C LYS A 277 -11.62 6.16 -4.11
N GLY A 278 -11.04 7.14 -4.82
CA GLY A 278 -11.27 7.36 -6.25
C GLY A 278 -10.86 6.17 -7.11
N ILE A 279 -9.68 5.59 -6.86
CA ILE A 279 -9.20 4.36 -7.52
C ILE A 279 -10.22 3.23 -7.35
N LEU A 280 -10.63 2.94 -6.12
CA LEU A 280 -11.58 1.87 -5.82
C LEU A 280 -12.95 2.14 -6.46
N ALA A 281 -13.47 3.37 -6.30
CA ALA A 281 -14.75 3.75 -6.87
C ALA A 281 -14.75 3.59 -8.39
N ARG A 282 -13.66 3.97 -9.07
CA ARG A 282 -13.54 3.86 -10.52
C ARG A 282 -13.33 2.41 -10.97
N ALA A 283 -12.51 1.63 -10.26
CA ALA A 283 -12.23 0.23 -10.60
C ALA A 283 -13.49 -0.64 -10.51
N PHE A 284 -14.27 -0.44 -9.43
CA PHE A 284 -15.51 -1.16 -9.14
C PHE A 284 -16.78 -0.41 -9.59
N ASN A 285 -16.72 0.26 -10.74
CA ASN A 285 -17.89 0.87 -11.41
C ASN A 285 -18.20 0.23 -12.75
#